data_AF-A0A1F8T5H9-F1
#
_entry.id   AF-A0A1F8T5H9-F1
#
_cell.length_a   1.000
_cell.length_b   1.000
_cell.length_c   1.000
_cell.angle_alpha   90.00
_cell.angle_beta   90.00
_cell.angle_gamma   90.00
#
_symmetry.space_group_name_H-M   'P 1'
#
loop_
_entity.id
_entity.type
_entity.pdbx_description
1 polymer ?
#
loop_
_entity_poly.entity_id
_entity_poly.type
_entity_poly.pdbx_seq_one_letter_code
_entity_poly.pdbx_strand_id
1 'polypeptide(L)'
;MTLLNKVDHFESNFPIMHQDPNESVRMECGRLIHAAVISRRFLDRLLTNPAQSIEDGYCGEKFAFTRAEKQRIKHIRATNLADFSNQLLRAVELPASVSVVSEMAYVR
;
A
#
# COMPACT_ATOMS: atom_id res chain seq x y z
N MET A 1 -33.09 9.41 -39.48
CA MET A 1 -33.27 9.20 -38.02
C MET A 1 -33.02 7.74 -37.74
N THR A 2 -32.00 7.26 -37.02
CA THR A 2 -30.98 7.87 -36.17
C THR A 2 -29.82 6.86 -36.13
N LEU A 3 -28.61 7.26 -36.53
CA LEU A 3 -27.40 6.44 -36.37
C LEU A 3 -27.00 6.52 -34.89
N LEU A 4 -27.47 5.57 -34.08
CA LEU A 4 -27.12 5.51 -32.66
C LEU A 4 -25.77 4.82 -32.49
N ASN A 5 -24.77 5.67 -32.34
CA ASN A 5 -23.43 5.46 -31.82
C ASN A 5 -23.31 4.24 -30.87
N LYS A 6 -22.75 3.13 -31.34
CA LYS A 6 -22.23 2.07 -30.48
C LYS A 6 -20.90 2.55 -29.94
N VAL A 7 -20.94 3.22 -28.80
CA VAL A 7 -19.74 3.39 -27.96
C VAL A 7 -19.48 2.01 -27.36
N ASP A 8 -18.45 1.32 -27.86
CA ASP A 8 -17.93 0.12 -27.20
C ASP A 8 -17.60 0.50 -25.75
N HIS A 9 -18.52 0.19 -24.84
CA HIS A 9 -18.18 0.08 -23.43
C HIS A 9 -17.20 -1.07 -23.37
N PHE A 10 -15.91 -0.74 -23.28
CA PHE A 10 -14.95 -1.63 -22.65
C PHE A 10 -15.41 -1.78 -21.20
N GLU A 11 -16.37 -2.69 -20.98
CA GLU A 11 -16.49 -3.33 -19.68
C GLU A 11 -15.13 -3.97 -19.45
N SER A 12 -14.37 -3.33 -18.56
CA SER A 12 -13.13 -3.87 -18.08
C SER A 12 -13.47 -5.18 -17.40
N ASN A 13 -13.37 -6.26 -18.16
CA ASN A 13 -13.44 -7.66 -17.73
C ASN A 13 -12.19 -7.97 -16.90
N PHE A 14 -11.88 -7.12 -15.93
CA PHE A 14 -11.00 -7.50 -14.86
C PHE A 14 -11.83 -8.45 -14.01
N PRO A 15 -11.40 -9.71 -13.83
CA PRO A 15 -12.06 -10.60 -12.90
C PRO A 15 -12.20 -9.84 -11.60
N ILE A 16 -13.37 -9.92 -10.96
CA ILE A 16 -13.58 -9.46 -9.59
C ILE A 16 -12.62 -10.27 -8.73
N MET A 17 -11.36 -9.86 -8.71
CA MET A 17 -10.35 -10.44 -7.87
C MET A 17 -10.84 -10.07 -6.48
N HIS A 18 -11.22 -11.09 -5.73
CA HIS A 18 -11.25 -10.98 -4.29
C HIS A 18 -9.83 -10.62 -3.87
N GLN A 19 -9.52 -9.33 -3.90
CA GLN A 19 -8.22 -8.82 -3.53
C GLN A 19 -8.03 -9.18 -2.06
N ASP A 20 -7.05 -10.04 -1.80
CA ASP A 20 -6.59 -10.25 -0.44
C ASP A 20 -6.22 -8.86 0.10
N PRO A 21 -6.82 -8.40 1.22
CA PRO A 21 -6.51 -7.11 1.80
C PRO A 21 -5.00 -6.91 2.03
N ASN A 22 -4.26 -7.99 2.29
CA ASN A 22 -2.81 -7.97 2.43
C ASN A 22 -2.08 -7.75 1.10
N GLU A 23 -2.64 -8.22 -0.01
CA GLU A 23 -2.06 -7.97 -1.33
C GLU A 23 -2.26 -6.51 -1.72
N SER A 24 -3.47 -5.95 -1.52
CA SER A 24 -3.75 -4.54 -1.80
C SER A 24 -2.85 -3.59 -1.01
N VAL A 25 -2.62 -3.84 0.29
CA VAL A 25 -1.73 -2.99 1.09
C VAL A 25 -0.27 -3.10 0.64
N ARG A 26 0.19 -4.28 0.21
CA ARG A 26 1.54 -4.48 -0.34
C ARG A 26 1.72 -3.72 -1.66
N MET A 27 0.71 -3.73 -2.52
CA MET A 27 0.73 -2.93 -3.76
C MET A 27 0.84 -1.43 -3.45
N GLU A 28 0.09 -0.95 -2.46
CA GLU A 28 0.13 0.46 -2.03
C GLU A 28 1.49 0.83 -1.42
N CYS A 29 2.11 -0.07 -0.65
CA CYS A 29 3.49 0.11 -0.19
C CYS A 29 4.45 0.22 -1.37
N GLY A 30 4.33 -0.68 -2.36
CA GLY A 30 5.14 -0.65 -3.58
C GLY A 30 5.02 0.69 -4.29
N ARG A 31 3.79 1.18 -4.52
CA ARG A 31 3.52 2.49 -5.13
C ARG A 31 4.15 3.64 -4.35
N LEU A 32 3.99 3.64 -3.02
CA LEU A 32 4.54 4.68 -2.15
C LEU A 32 6.07 4.74 -2.23
N ILE A 33 6.73 3.58 -2.16
CA ILE A 33 8.19 3.48 -2.28
C ILE A 33 8.65 3.89 -3.68
N HIS A 34 7.95 3.48 -4.73
CA HIS A 34 8.29 3.87 -6.10
C HIS A 34 8.27 5.38 -6.28
N ALA A 35 7.23 6.06 -5.78
CA ALA A 35 7.12 7.52 -5.80
C ALA A 35 8.30 8.20 -5.09
N ALA A 36 8.76 7.62 -3.98
CA ALA A 36 9.90 8.13 -3.21
C ALA A 36 11.25 7.86 -3.89
N VAL A 37 11.38 6.79 -4.67
CA VAL A 37 12.58 6.51 -5.48
C VAL A 37 12.70 7.51 -6.63
N ILE A 38 11.60 7.79 -7.35
CA ILE A 38 11.64 8.63 -8.55
C ILE A 38 11.67 10.13 -8.23
N SER A 39 11.25 10.54 -7.03
CA SER A 39 11.14 11.94 -6.65
C SER A 39 11.76 12.23 -5.29
N ARG A 40 12.95 12.83 -5.30
CA ARG A 40 13.63 13.26 -4.08
C ARG A 40 12.79 14.24 -3.27
N ARG A 41 12.08 15.15 -3.94
CA ARG A 41 11.17 16.11 -3.29
C ARG A 41 10.01 15.41 -2.59
N PHE A 42 9.48 14.33 -3.15
CA PHE A 42 8.46 13.53 -2.48
C PHE A 42 9.06 12.78 -1.28
N LEU A 43 10.22 12.15 -1.44
CA LEU A 43 10.93 11.49 -0.35
C LEU A 43 11.20 12.43 0.84
N ASP A 44 11.67 13.65 0.59
CA ASP A 44 11.95 14.62 1.65
C ASP A 44 10.69 14.99 2.44
N ARG A 45 9.56 15.17 1.74
CA ARG A 45 8.25 15.39 2.38
C ARG A 45 7.79 14.15 3.15
N LEU A 46 7.97 12.96 2.58
CA LEU A 46 7.58 11.68 3.19
C LEU A 46 8.32 11.43 4.50
N LEU A 47 9.63 11.68 4.53
CA LEU A 47 10.46 11.52 5.74
C LEU A 47 10.16 12.59 6.80
N THR A 48 9.79 13.81 6.37
CA THR A 48 9.44 14.91 7.29
C THR A 48 8.06 14.72 7.91
N ASN A 49 7.07 14.36 7.09
CA ASN A 49 5.68 14.18 7.51
C ASN A 49 5.00 13.10 6.64
N PRO A 50 5.09 11.82 7.07
CA PRO A 50 4.58 10.72 6.28
C PRO A 50 3.05 10.74 6.16
N ALA A 51 2.35 11.17 7.22
CA ALA A 51 0.89 11.25 7.22
C ALA A 51 0.38 12.26 6.18
N GLN A 52 0.95 13.47 6.17
CA GLN A 52 0.55 14.48 5.19
C GLN A 52 0.91 14.07 3.77
N SER A 53 2.09 13.47 3.57
CA SER A 53 2.53 13.05 2.22
C SER A 53 1.63 11.97 1.62
N ILE A 54 1.13 11.06 2.46
CA ILE A 54 0.15 10.04 2.04
C ILE A 54 -1.22 10.66 1.76
N GLU A 55 -1.64 11.63 2.58
CA GLU A 55 -2.92 12.30 2.39
C GLU A 55 -2.92 13.20 1.16
N ASP A 56 -1.83 13.90 0.88
CA ASP A 56 -1.62 14.70 -0.33
C ASP A 56 -1.57 13.82 -1.57
N GLY A 57 -0.95 12.64 -1.45
CA GLY A 57 -0.71 11.74 -2.57
C GLY A 57 0.45 12.17 -3.45
N TYR A 58 0.54 11.58 -4.64
CA TYR A 58 1.61 11.83 -5.60
C TYR A 58 1.05 11.92 -7.02
N CYS A 59 1.45 12.94 -7.78
CA CYS A 59 1.01 13.17 -9.17
C CYS A 59 -0.52 13.17 -9.39
N GLY A 60 -1.29 13.62 -8.39
CA GLY A 60 -2.76 13.67 -8.46
C GLY A 60 -3.45 12.38 -8.01
N GLU A 61 -2.70 11.32 -7.72
CA GLU A 61 -3.24 10.07 -7.19
C GLU A 61 -3.09 9.99 -5.67
N LYS A 62 -4.05 9.32 -5.01
CA LYS A 62 -3.99 9.02 -3.58
C LYS A 62 -3.46 7.60 -3.35
N PHE A 63 -2.96 7.36 -2.13
CA PHE A 63 -2.66 6.02 -1.66
C PHE A 63 -3.86 5.45 -0.91
N ALA A 64 -4.22 4.20 -1.19
CA ALA A 64 -5.39 3.51 -0.69
C ALA A 64 -5.13 2.81 0.66
N PHE A 65 -4.42 3.47 1.57
CA PHE A 65 -4.21 2.96 2.93
C PHE A 65 -5.47 3.14 3.79
N THR A 66 -5.81 2.13 4.59
CA THR A 66 -6.88 2.23 5.58
C THR A 66 -6.55 3.26 6.66
N ARG A 67 -7.57 3.73 7.40
CA ARG A 67 -7.35 4.66 8.51
C ARG A 67 -6.36 4.10 9.54
N ALA A 68 -6.43 2.80 9.82
CA ALA A 68 -5.54 2.13 10.77
C ALA A 68 -4.08 2.07 10.26
N GLU A 69 -3.87 1.76 8.98
CA GLU A 69 -2.54 1.83 8.36
C GLU A 69 -1.98 3.25 8.38
N LYS A 70 -2.77 4.26 7.97
CA LYS A 70 -2.34 5.67 8.03
C LYS A 70 -1.92 6.10 9.44
N GLN A 71 -2.64 5.66 10.48
CA GLN A 71 -2.23 5.92 11.87
C GLN A 71 -0.92 5.24 12.23
N ARG A 72 -0.68 4.00 11.80
CA ARG A 72 0.61 3.32 12.04
C ARG A 72 1.75 4.02 11.30
N ILE A 73 1.55 4.36 10.03
CA ILE A 73 2.52 5.04 9.19
C ILE A 73 2.89 6.45 9.72
N LYS A 74 1.93 7.17 10.31
CA LYS A 74 2.16 8.48 10.93
C LYS A 74 3.28 8.47 11.99
N HIS A 75 3.49 7.33 12.65
CA HIS A 75 4.49 7.19 13.72
C HIS A 75 5.88 6.78 13.21
N ILE A 76 6.05 6.54 11.91
CA ILE A 76 7.35 6.20 11.32
C ILE A 76 8.29 7.39 11.47
N ARG A 77 9.50 7.11 11.99
CA ARG A 77 10.58 8.08 12.16
C ARG A 77 11.80 7.51 11.45
N ALA A 78 11.94 7.89 10.18
CA ALA A 78 13.03 7.42 9.33
C ALA A 78 13.87 8.59 8.80
N THR A 79 15.16 8.37 8.60
CA THR A 79 16.10 9.38 8.07
C THR A 79 16.41 9.19 6.59
N ASN A 80 16.06 8.03 6.04
CA ASN A 80 16.32 7.65 4.66
C ASN A 80 15.27 6.65 4.17
N LEU A 81 15.24 6.42 2.87
CA LEU A 81 14.24 5.56 2.24
C LEU A 81 14.33 4.09 2.69
N ALA A 82 15.53 3.54 2.87
CA ALA A 82 15.68 2.14 3.26
C ALA A 82 15.09 1.89 4.66
N ASP A 83 15.39 2.78 5.61
CA ASP A 83 14.82 2.75 6.96
C ASP A 83 13.29 2.95 6.94
N PHE A 84 12.80 3.89 6.12
CA PHE A 84 11.38 4.10 5.94
C PHE A 84 10.66 2.85 5.41
N SER A 85 11.21 2.20 4.38
CA SER A 85 10.64 0.97 3.81
C SER A 85 10.54 -0.15 4.84
N ASN A 86 11.58 -0.34 5.67
CA ASN A 86 11.58 -1.36 6.72
C ASN A 86 10.51 -1.08 7.78
N GLN A 87 10.36 0.17 8.21
CA GLN A 87 9.34 0.55 9.18
C GLN A 87 7.93 0.47 8.57
N LEU A 88 7.78 0.79 7.28
CA LEU A 88 6.50 0.72 6.57
C LEU A 88 5.96 -0.71 6.53
N LEU A 89 6.78 -1.69 6.16
CA LEU A 89 6.37 -3.10 6.11
C LEU A 89 5.86 -3.58 7.48
N ARG A 90 6.63 -3.30 8.54
CA ARG A 90 6.21 -3.63 9.93
C ARG A 90 4.93 -2.91 10.34
N ALA A 91 4.77 -1.66 9.90
CA ALA A 91 3.59 -0.87 10.21
C ALA A 91 2.33 -1.43 9.53
N VAL A 92 2.43 -2.04 8.35
CA VAL A 92 1.26 -2.55 7.62
C VAL A 92 0.95 -4.03 7.88
N GLU A 93 1.95 -4.86 8.20
CA GLU A 93 1.82 -6.33 8.33
C GLU A 93 1.16 -6.85 9.63
N LEU A 94 0.76 -6.00 10.58
CA LEU A 94 0.02 -6.44 11.78
C LEU A 94 -1.51 -6.43 11.50
N PRO A 95 -2.24 -7.55 11.69
CA PRO A 95 -2.37 -8.24 12.99
C PRO A 95 -2.16 -9.79 12.96
N ALA A 96 -1.64 -10.33 14.07
CA ALA A 96 -1.44 -11.76 14.41
C ALA A 96 -0.28 -12.50 13.72
N SER A 97 0.93 -12.31 14.25
CA SER A 97 1.93 -13.37 14.25
C SER A 97 1.46 -14.50 15.17
N VAL A 98 0.61 -15.39 14.66
CA VAL A 98 0.44 -16.73 15.21
C VAL A 98 0.76 -17.71 14.08
N SER A 99 2.02 -17.72 13.65
CA SER A 99 2.58 -18.96 13.12
C SER A 99 2.88 -19.85 14.31
N VAL A 100 1.84 -20.47 14.89
CA VAL A 100 2.03 -21.64 15.75
C VAL A 100 2.43 -22.77 14.81
N VAL A 101 3.71 -22.79 14.46
CA VAL A 101 4.38 -24.01 14.06
C VAL A 101 4.72 -24.74 15.36
N SER A 102 3.70 -25.13 16.12
CA SER A 102 3.89 -26.13 17.16
C SER A 102 3.71 -27.46 16.48
N GLU A 103 4.81 -27.86 15.83
CA GLU A 103 5.34 -29.21 15.80
C GLU A 103 4.52 -30.18 16.67
N MET A 104 3.46 -30.74 16.09
CA MET A 104 2.78 -31.88 16.67
C MET A 104 3.71 -33.06 16.46
N ALA A 105 4.50 -33.28 17.51
CA ALA A 105 5.24 -34.47 17.87
C ALA A 105 4.84 -35.72 17.06
N TYR A 106 5.85 -36.32 16.44
CA TYR A 106 5.82 -37.72 16.00
C TYR A 106 5.11 -38.59 17.04
N VAL A 107 3.96 -39.15 16.65
CA VAL A 107 3.32 -40.22 17.40
C VAL A 107 4.05 -41.51 17.04
N ARG A 108 4.69 -42.05 18.09
CA ARG A 108 5.24 -43.40 18.32
C ARG A 108 5.07 -44.45 17.22
#